data_AF-A0A940U284-F1
#
_entry.id   AF-A0A940U284-F1
#
_cell.length_a   1.000
_cell.length_b   1.000
_cell.length_c   1.000
_cell.angle_alpha   90.00
_cell.angle_beta   90.00
_cell.angle_gamma   90.00
#
_symmetry.space_group_name_H-M   'P 1'
#
loop_
_entity.id
_entity.type
_entity.pdbx_description
1 polymer ?
#
loop_
_entity_poly.entity_id
_entity_poly.type
_entity_poly.pdbx_seq_one_letter_code
_entity_poly.pdbx_strand_id
1 'polypeptide(L)'
;MKGQIQEFTDAVISIGRHPSSHLRFPVDLASISRQHAEIIREGNQFKLVDHSTNGTFVNGKRITEILLKNGDVITFAEEGGPKVSFLIQTKEGLSETPGLPSQPSFREEPEERIRMEGRSRPSAVRERPLEVPVQSTKIPLIIQYGPTLRSFKELPITIGRSSKCHFRLEHPSIMEHHAQIFFSQNQYWIKDLTGKGSLLINRNPINLQSPLKLHDDISLGPQGPIFRFIGEGRLVEVSEPRFEEPSPPPLSKKERIPEPDAEVKSPERRSSLFKKIFR
;
A
#
# COMPACT_ATOMS: atom_id res chain seq x y z
N MET A 1 -7.93 8.71 10.07
CA MET A 1 -8.27 7.57 9.21
C MET A 1 -7.26 7.52 8.06
N LYS A 2 -6.54 6.42 7.89
CA LYS A 2 -5.64 6.15 6.74
C LYS A 2 -5.87 4.68 6.33
N GLY A 3 -5.98 4.41 5.03
CA GLY A 3 -6.13 3.03 4.53
C GLY A 3 -7.48 2.34 4.78
N GLN A 4 -8.53 3.06 5.20
CA GLN A 4 -9.89 2.49 5.27
C GLN A 4 -10.58 2.61 3.91
N ILE A 5 -11.18 1.50 3.46
CA ILE A 5 -12.15 1.47 2.36
C ILE A 5 -13.54 1.62 2.99
N GLN A 6 -14.39 2.46 2.41
CA GLN A 6 -15.79 2.58 2.80
C GLN A 6 -16.66 2.38 1.56
N GLU A 7 -17.56 1.42 1.62
CA GLU A 7 -18.48 1.09 0.55
C GLU A 7 -19.80 1.85 0.74
N PHE A 8 -20.35 2.36 -0.35
CA PHE A 8 -21.61 3.08 -0.38
C PHE A 8 -22.48 2.53 -1.51
N THR A 9 -23.79 2.46 -1.27
CA THR A 9 -24.76 1.97 -2.28
C THR A 9 -25.76 3.04 -2.72
N ASP A 10 -25.77 4.16 -1.99
CA ASP A 10 -26.68 5.29 -2.16
C ASP A 10 -26.48 6.01 -3.50
N ALA A 11 -27.55 6.63 -4.00
CA ALA A 11 -27.51 7.39 -5.25
C ALA A 11 -26.74 8.73 -5.12
N VAL A 12 -26.64 9.28 -3.90
CA VAL A 12 -25.90 10.51 -3.59
C VAL A 12 -25.06 10.28 -2.35
N ILE A 13 -23.74 10.37 -2.49
CA ILE A 13 -22.77 10.18 -1.41
C ILE A 13 -22.21 11.54 -1.04
N SER A 14 -22.68 12.10 0.08
CA SER A 14 -22.23 13.39 0.58
C SER A 14 -20.92 13.28 1.37
N ILE A 15 -20.00 14.22 1.14
CA ILE A 15 -18.63 14.22 1.66
C ILE A 15 -18.37 15.52 2.43
N GLY A 16 -17.80 15.43 3.63
CA GLY A 16 -17.46 16.61 4.41
C GLY A 16 -17.30 16.34 5.91
N ARG A 17 -17.29 17.41 6.71
CA ARG A 17 -17.21 17.31 8.19
C ARG A 17 -18.57 17.26 8.90
N HIS A 18 -19.68 17.45 8.18
CA HIS A 18 -21.00 17.43 8.81
C HIS A 18 -21.32 16.03 9.37
N PRO A 19 -22.02 15.91 10.53
CA PRO A 19 -22.40 14.60 11.06
C PRO A 19 -23.28 13.76 10.12
N SER A 20 -23.99 14.39 9.17
CA SER A 20 -24.81 13.72 8.15
C SER A 20 -24.08 13.46 6.82
N SER A 21 -22.75 13.67 6.75
CA SER A 21 -21.96 13.27 5.57
C SER A 21 -21.73 11.77 5.59
N HIS A 22 -21.95 11.10 4.45
CA HIS A 22 -21.69 9.67 4.26
C HIS A 22 -20.19 9.35 4.43
N LEU A 23 -19.34 10.10 3.73
CA LEU A 23 -17.89 10.09 3.94
C LEU A 23 -17.53 11.26 4.87
N ARG A 24 -17.56 10.98 6.18
CA ARG A 24 -17.34 11.98 7.23
C ARG A 24 -15.87 12.12 7.58
N PHE A 25 -15.33 13.31 7.38
CA PHE A 25 -14.01 13.69 7.87
C PHE A 25 -14.03 14.20 9.33
N PRO A 26 -12.92 14.05 10.09
CA PRO A 26 -12.79 14.56 11.44
C PRO A 26 -13.06 16.07 11.55
N VAL A 27 -13.70 16.50 12.65
CA VAL A 27 -14.22 17.87 12.80
C VAL A 27 -13.12 18.94 12.91
N ASP A 28 -11.95 18.53 13.39
CA ASP A 28 -10.69 19.26 13.52
C ASP A 28 -10.02 19.57 12.17
N LEU A 29 -10.36 18.84 11.10
CA LEU A 29 -9.78 19.02 9.78
C LEU A 29 -10.40 20.22 9.04
N ALA A 30 -10.14 21.42 9.56
CA ALA A 30 -10.77 22.68 9.15
C ALA A 30 -10.63 23.02 7.65
N SER A 31 -9.64 22.45 6.96
CA SER A 31 -9.46 22.55 5.51
C SER A 31 -10.63 21.96 4.70
N ILE A 32 -11.46 21.11 5.29
CA ILE A 32 -12.64 20.53 4.64
C ILE A 32 -13.91 21.30 5.05
N SER A 33 -14.77 21.69 4.10
CA SER A 33 -16.07 22.30 4.42
C SER A 33 -17.04 21.31 5.10
N ARG A 34 -18.10 21.81 5.76
CA ARG A 34 -19.10 20.94 6.42
C ARG A 34 -19.78 20.02 5.41
N GLN A 35 -20.27 20.62 4.33
CA GLN A 35 -20.54 19.97 3.04
C GLN A 35 -19.40 20.37 2.13
N HIS A 36 -18.62 19.42 1.62
CA HIS A 36 -17.42 19.68 0.82
C HIS A 36 -17.62 19.29 -0.63
N ALA A 37 -18.10 18.08 -0.87
CA ALA A 37 -18.40 17.58 -2.20
C ALA A 37 -19.50 16.52 -2.13
N GLU A 38 -20.11 16.20 -3.26
CA GLU A 38 -21.07 15.11 -3.39
C GLU A 38 -20.72 14.26 -4.61
N ILE A 39 -20.82 12.93 -4.48
CA ILE A 39 -20.76 12.00 -5.61
C ILE A 39 -22.18 11.56 -5.92
N ILE A 40 -22.67 11.96 -7.10
CA ILE A 40 -24.00 11.64 -7.62
C ILE A 40 -23.85 10.48 -8.60
N ARG A 41 -24.64 9.42 -8.42
CA ARG A 41 -24.70 8.28 -9.34
C ARG A 41 -25.83 8.46 -10.35
N GLU A 42 -25.46 8.62 -11.61
CA GLU A 42 -26.37 8.72 -12.76
C GLU A 42 -26.26 7.42 -13.58
N GLY A 43 -27.04 6.41 -13.17
CA GLY A 43 -27.03 5.06 -13.75
C GLY A 43 -25.71 4.31 -13.51
N ASN A 44 -24.89 4.19 -14.57
CA ASN A 44 -23.55 3.60 -14.54
C ASN A 44 -22.42 4.64 -14.46
N GLN A 45 -22.76 5.94 -14.44
CA GLN A 45 -21.79 7.02 -14.32
C GLN A 45 -21.83 7.61 -12.91
N PHE A 46 -20.70 8.12 -12.46
CA PHE A 46 -20.55 8.79 -11.17
C PHE A 46 -19.99 10.19 -11.41
N LYS A 47 -20.58 11.17 -10.74
CA LYS A 47 -20.32 12.59 -10.99
C LYS A 47 -19.97 13.26 -9.67
N LEU A 48 -18.77 13.83 -9.58
CA LEU A 48 -18.31 14.57 -8.42
C LEU A 48 -18.64 16.05 -8.60
N VAL A 49 -19.33 16.64 -7.62
CA VAL A 49 -19.64 18.07 -7.55
C VAL A 49 -18.94 18.67 -6.33
N ASP A 50 -18.25 19.80 -6.53
CA ASP A 50 -17.55 20.54 -5.48
C ASP A 50 -18.43 21.65 -4.90
N HIS A 51 -18.55 21.67 -3.57
CA HIS A 51 -19.23 22.72 -2.79
C HIS A 51 -18.30 23.36 -1.76
N SER A 52 -17.00 23.06 -1.84
CA SER A 52 -16.04 23.42 -0.81
C SER A 52 -15.47 24.83 -0.97
N THR A 53 -14.95 25.36 0.14
CA THR A 53 -14.26 26.65 0.16
C THR A 53 -12.85 26.55 -0.42
N ASN A 54 -12.16 25.44 -0.15
CA ASN A 54 -10.74 25.25 -0.50
C ASN A 54 -10.54 24.44 -1.81
N GLY A 55 -11.62 24.07 -2.48
CA GLY A 55 -11.61 23.31 -3.74
C GLY A 55 -11.46 21.80 -3.57
N THR A 56 -12.13 21.08 -4.46
CA THR A 56 -11.91 19.65 -4.70
C THR A 56 -11.04 19.44 -5.94
N PHE A 57 -10.13 18.47 -5.90
CA PHE A 57 -9.18 18.17 -6.98
C PHE A 57 -9.28 16.70 -7.39
N VAL A 58 -9.30 16.40 -8.69
CA VAL A 58 -9.22 15.04 -9.23
C VAL A 58 -7.95 14.88 -10.04
N ASN A 59 -7.14 13.87 -9.69
CA ASN A 59 -5.83 13.58 -10.30
C ASN A 59 -4.90 14.82 -10.37
N GLY A 60 -4.95 15.67 -9.34
CA GLY A 60 -4.16 16.90 -9.24
C GLY A 60 -4.74 18.12 -9.96
N LYS A 61 -5.89 18.03 -10.63
CA LYS A 61 -6.58 19.16 -11.26
C LYS A 61 -7.76 19.62 -10.41
N ARG A 62 -7.87 20.91 -10.12
CA ARG A 62 -9.06 21.48 -9.45
C ARG A 62 -10.27 21.28 -10.35
N ILE A 63 -11.40 20.86 -9.78
CA ILE A 63 -12.66 20.66 -10.50
C ILE A 63 -13.77 21.53 -9.91
N THR A 64 -14.94 21.49 -10.54
CA THR A 64 -16.19 22.04 -10.00
C THR A 64 -17.30 21.02 -10.19
N GLU A 65 -17.34 20.41 -11.37
CA GLU A 65 -18.09 19.19 -11.67
C GLU A 65 -17.22 18.31 -12.59
N ILE A 66 -17.18 16.99 -12.36
CA ILE A 66 -16.49 16.04 -13.24
C ILE A 66 -17.10 14.63 -13.16
N LEU A 67 -17.13 13.91 -14.28
CA LEU A 67 -17.42 12.47 -14.29
C LEU A 67 -16.21 11.70 -13.75
N LEU A 68 -16.38 11.04 -12.62
CA LEU A 68 -15.40 10.17 -12.00
C LEU A 68 -15.26 8.86 -12.76
N LYS A 69 -14.01 8.45 -12.94
CA LYS A 69 -13.63 7.14 -13.45
C LYS A 69 -13.10 6.27 -12.32
N ASN A 70 -13.31 4.97 -12.47
CA ASN A 70 -12.80 3.99 -11.53
C ASN A 70 -11.26 4.11 -11.41
N GLY A 71 -10.76 4.28 -10.18
CA GLY A 71 -9.35 4.55 -9.87
C GLY A 71 -8.94 6.03 -9.81
N ASP A 72 -9.84 6.99 -10.06
CA ASP A 72 -9.53 8.42 -9.91
C ASP A 72 -9.17 8.78 -8.46
N VAL A 73 -8.13 9.60 -8.29
CA VAL A 73 -7.71 10.08 -6.96
C VAL A 73 -8.29 11.46 -6.70
N ILE A 74 -9.22 11.54 -5.76
CA ILE A 74 -9.83 12.77 -5.27
C ILE A 74 -9.01 13.30 -4.11
N THR A 75 -8.65 14.59 -4.13
CA THR A 75 -8.03 15.31 -3.01
C THR A 75 -8.97 16.43 -2.57
N PHE A 76 -9.27 16.49 -1.27
CA PHE A 76 -10.19 17.47 -0.69
C PHE A 76 -9.38 18.58 0.00
N ALA A 77 -9.55 19.82 -0.45
CA ALA A 77 -8.64 20.96 -0.23
C ALA A 77 -7.28 20.88 -0.96
N GLU A 78 -6.51 21.96 -0.87
CA GLU A 78 -5.20 22.19 -1.52
C GLU A 78 -4.11 21.15 -1.14
N GLU A 79 -2.90 21.28 -1.70
CA GLU A 79 -1.80 20.33 -1.51
C GLU A 79 -1.47 20.06 -0.03
N GLY A 80 -1.91 18.90 0.47
CA GLY A 80 -1.86 18.51 1.88
C GLY A 80 -3.19 17.97 2.42
N GLY A 81 -4.30 18.27 1.72
CA GLY A 81 -5.61 17.68 1.97
C GLY A 81 -5.66 16.15 1.83
N PRO A 82 -6.60 15.47 2.50
CA PRO A 82 -6.70 14.01 2.42
C PRO A 82 -7.09 13.56 1.02
N LYS A 83 -6.55 12.39 0.66
CA LYS A 83 -6.72 11.77 -0.66
C LYS A 83 -7.55 10.50 -0.53
N VAL A 84 -8.51 10.33 -1.43
CA VAL A 84 -9.41 9.19 -1.51
C VAL A 84 -9.42 8.70 -2.95
N SER A 85 -9.27 7.39 -3.14
CA SER A 85 -9.40 6.77 -4.46
C SER A 85 -10.86 6.37 -4.68
N PHE A 86 -11.46 6.80 -5.78
CA PHE A 86 -12.80 6.40 -6.14
C PHE A 86 -12.80 5.02 -6.79
N LEU A 87 -13.58 4.07 -6.24
CA LEU A 87 -13.67 2.69 -6.74
C LEU A 87 -15.11 2.37 -7.14
N ILE A 88 -15.29 1.65 -8.24
CA ILE A 88 -16.59 1.09 -8.66
C ILE A 88 -16.52 -0.43 -8.51
N GLN A 89 -17.35 -1.01 -7.64
CA GLN A 89 -17.61 -2.46 -7.66
C GLN A 89 -18.87 -2.75 -8.48
N THR A 90 -18.70 -3.23 -9.71
CA THR A 90 -19.80 -3.87 -10.45
C THR A 90 -19.92 -5.32 -9.99
N LYS A 91 -20.99 -5.65 -9.27
CA LYS A 91 -21.44 -7.05 -9.17
C LYS A 91 -21.97 -7.44 -10.55
N GLU A 92 -21.15 -8.15 -11.33
CA GLU A 92 -21.59 -8.74 -12.59
C GLU A 92 -22.70 -9.76 -12.29
N GLY A 93 -23.92 -9.38 -12.63
CA GLY A 93 -25.11 -10.23 -12.55
C GLY A 93 -25.74 -10.34 -13.93
N LEU A 94 -25.67 -11.54 -14.50
CA LEU A 94 -26.43 -12.00 -15.68
C LEU A 94 -26.04 -11.36 -17.02
N SER A 95 -25.01 -11.93 -17.65
CA SER A 95 -25.02 -12.13 -19.11
C SER A 95 -25.03 -13.63 -19.39
N GLU A 96 -26.15 -14.13 -19.90
CA GLU A 96 -26.37 -15.56 -20.18
C GLU A 96 -25.52 -16.05 -21.35
N THR A 97 -24.94 -17.25 -21.22
CA THR A 97 -24.39 -18.01 -22.35
C THR A 97 -25.06 -19.38 -22.46
N PRO A 98 -26.11 -19.53 -23.29
CA PRO A 98 -26.65 -20.83 -23.63
C PRO A 98 -25.81 -21.47 -24.75
N GLY A 99 -25.18 -22.63 -24.49
CA GLY A 99 -24.52 -23.41 -25.56
C GLY A 99 -23.38 -24.35 -25.17
N LEU A 100 -23.69 -25.42 -24.43
CA LEU A 100 -23.04 -26.74 -24.65
C LEU A 100 -23.98 -27.54 -25.56
N PRO A 101 -23.47 -28.26 -26.58
CA PRO A 101 -22.85 -29.57 -26.36
C PRO A 101 -21.60 -29.77 -27.27
N SER A 102 -20.86 -30.89 -27.34
CA SER A 102 -20.86 -32.21 -26.70
C SER A 102 -19.48 -32.85 -26.93
N GLN A 103 -18.96 -33.65 -26.00
CA GLN A 103 -17.90 -34.61 -26.33
C GLN A 103 -18.46 -35.77 -27.17
N PRO A 104 -17.62 -36.40 -27.99
CA PRO A 104 -17.62 -37.85 -28.11
C PRO A 104 -16.33 -38.47 -27.54
N SER A 105 -16.49 -39.67 -27.00
CA SER A 105 -15.47 -40.53 -26.38
C SER A 105 -14.72 -41.38 -27.42
N PHE A 106 -14.10 -42.50 -26.97
CA PHE A 106 -13.21 -43.45 -27.67
C PHE A 106 -11.72 -43.04 -27.63
N ARG A 107 -10.75 -43.92 -27.30
CA ARG A 107 -10.80 -45.38 -27.02
C ARG A 107 -9.60 -45.79 -26.13
N GLU A 108 -9.73 -46.86 -25.35
CA GLU A 108 -8.63 -47.47 -24.59
C GLU A 108 -7.91 -48.58 -25.39
N GLU A 109 -6.58 -48.67 -25.18
CA GLU A 109 -5.70 -49.86 -25.27
C GLU A 109 -5.46 -50.59 -26.62
N PRO A 110 -4.39 -51.45 -26.75
CA PRO A 110 -3.46 -51.96 -25.71
C PRO A 110 -1.93 -51.78 -25.97
N GLU A 111 -1.12 -52.20 -25.00
CA GLU A 111 0.35 -52.33 -25.08
C GLU A 111 0.80 -53.48 -26.00
N GLU A 112 1.93 -53.34 -26.72
CA GLU A 112 2.87 -54.46 -26.90
C GLU A 112 4.34 -54.01 -27.05
N ARG A 113 5.26 -54.96 -26.81
CA ARG A 113 6.65 -54.78 -26.40
C ARG A 113 7.63 -54.80 -27.58
N ILE A 114 8.66 -53.94 -27.52
CA ILE A 114 10.00 -54.28 -28.04
C ILE A 114 11.06 -53.92 -26.99
N ARG A 115 11.79 -54.94 -26.51
CA ARG A 115 13.09 -54.76 -25.83
C ARG A 115 14.17 -54.57 -26.88
N MET A 116 15.02 -53.56 -26.73
CA MET A 116 16.48 -53.74 -26.77
C MET A 116 17.21 -52.51 -26.23
N GLU A 117 18.43 -52.73 -25.74
CA GLU A 117 19.20 -51.76 -24.96
C GLU A 117 19.88 -50.70 -25.84
N GLY A 118 19.87 -49.45 -25.40
CA GLY A 118 20.53 -48.36 -26.13
C GLY A 118 20.61 -47.07 -25.31
N ARG A 119 21.83 -46.69 -24.94
CA ARG A 119 22.20 -45.44 -24.25
C ARG A 119 21.28 -44.24 -24.57
N SER A 120 20.50 -43.81 -23.59
CA SER A 120 20.71 -42.52 -22.91
C SER A 120 19.64 -42.34 -21.82
N ARG A 121 20.00 -41.68 -20.71
CA ARG A 121 18.98 -41.15 -19.81
C ARG A 121 18.13 -40.18 -20.64
N PRO A 122 16.78 -40.24 -20.61
CA PRO A 122 16.01 -39.08 -21.01
C PRO A 122 16.40 -37.98 -20.02
N SER A 123 17.26 -37.06 -20.48
CA SER A 123 17.41 -35.77 -19.81
C SER A 123 16.02 -35.22 -19.69
N ALA A 124 15.49 -35.16 -18.47
CA ALA A 124 14.22 -34.49 -18.22
C ALA A 124 14.37 -33.08 -18.76
N VAL A 125 13.77 -32.84 -19.93
CA VAL A 125 13.58 -31.51 -20.45
C VAL A 125 12.63 -30.89 -19.43
N ARG A 126 13.23 -30.20 -18.45
CA ARG A 126 12.50 -29.25 -17.62
C ARG A 126 11.87 -28.31 -18.63
N GLU A 127 10.58 -28.50 -18.87
CA GLU A 127 9.73 -27.51 -19.52
C GLU A 127 9.98 -26.22 -18.74
N ARG A 128 10.74 -25.31 -19.35
CA ARG A 128 10.99 -24.01 -18.72
C ARG A 128 9.61 -23.36 -18.66
N PRO A 129 9.10 -23.00 -17.47
CA PRO A 129 7.80 -22.34 -17.38
C PRO A 129 7.80 -21.17 -18.35
N LEU A 130 6.87 -21.16 -19.30
CA LEU A 130 6.85 -20.20 -20.39
C LEU A 130 6.80 -18.79 -19.80
N GLU A 131 7.91 -18.05 -19.90
CA GLU A 131 7.97 -16.67 -19.45
C GLU A 131 6.92 -15.87 -20.22
N VAL A 132 6.05 -15.18 -19.49
CA VAL A 132 5.01 -14.37 -20.12
C VAL A 132 5.71 -13.09 -20.57
N PRO A 133 5.64 -12.72 -21.86
CA PRO A 133 6.36 -11.58 -22.36
C PRO A 133 5.86 -10.30 -21.68
N VAL A 134 6.81 -9.55 -21.11
CA VAL A 134 6.54 -8.24 -20.52
C VAL A 134 6.42 -7.24 -21.67
N GLN A 135 5.21 -6.71 -21.88
CA GLN A 135 4.91 -5.74 -22.93
C GLN A 135 4.46 -4.41 -22.32
N SER A 136 4.72 -3.31 -23.03
CA SER A 136 4.25 -1.99 -22.61
C SER A 136 2.73 -1.88 -22.85
N THR A 137 1.99 -1.47 -21.83
CA THR A 137 0.52 -1.37 -21.87
C THR A 137 0.06 -0.13 -21.11
N LYS A 138 -1.00 0.53 -21.61
CA LYS A 138 -1.60 1.74 -21.00
C LYS A 138 -2.63 1.37 -19.92
N ILE A 139 -2.20 0.50 -19.01
CA ILE A 139 -3.00 -0.02 -17.91
C ILE A 139 -2.53 0.66 -16.62
N PRO A 140 -3.44 1.23 -15.81
CA PRO A 140 -3.07 1.95 -14.61
C PRO A 140 -2.55 1.00 -13.51
N LEU A 141 -1.65 1.50 -12.66
CA LEU A 141 -1.29 0.87 -11.40
C LEU A 141 -1.25 1.93 -10.30
N ILE A 142 -1.80 1.64 -9.14
CA ILE A 142 -1.73 2.50 -7.96
C ILE A 142 -1.08 1.72 -6.82
N ILE A 143 -0.01 2.26 -6.24
CA ILE A 143 0.67 1.69 -5.08
C ILE A 143 0.57 2.67 -3.92
N GLN A 144 0.03 2.21 -2.79
CA GLN A 144 0.04 2.93 -1.51
C GLN A 144 1.01 2.25 -0.53
N TYR A 145 2.00 3.02 -0.05
CA TYR A 145 2.97 2.61 0.97
C TYR A 145 3.13 3.73 2.01
N GLY A 146 2.72 3.46 3.25
CA GLY A 146 2.63 4.43 4.33
C GLY A 146 1.80 5.66 3.91
N PRO A 147 2.37 6.89 4.00
CA PRO A 147 1.72 8.10 3.52
C PRO A 147 1.81 8.31 2.00
N THR A 148 2.60 7.49 1.29
CA THR A 148 2.90 7.68 -0.14
C THR A 148 1.88 6.94 -0.99
N LEU A 149 1.16 7.67 -1.85
CA LEU A 149 0.34 7.10 -2.93
C LEU A 149 0.96 7.48 -4.27
N ARG A 150 1.28 6.48 -5.09
CA ARG A 150 1.87 6.64 -6.43
C ARG A 150 0.96 6.01 -7.47
N SER A 151 0.59 6.80 -8.48
CA SER A 151 -0.17 6.34 -9.64
C SER A 151 0.75 6.28 -10.86
N PHE A 152 0.63 5.18 -11.61
CA PHE A 152 1.31 4.91 -12.87
C PHE A 152 0.22 4.71 -13.94
N LYS A 153 0.41 5.28 -15.13
CA LYS A 153 -0.54 5.20 -16.24
C LYS A 153 -0.22 4.10 -17.24
N GLU A 154 0.99 3.55 -17.13
CA GLU A 154 1.54 2.58 -18.05
C GLU A 154 2.31 1.53 -17.25
N LEU A 155 2.28 0.29 -17.74
CA LEU A 155 3.03 -0.86 -17.26
C LEU A 155 3.99 -1.33 -18.38
N PRO A 156 5.10 -2.01 -18.06
CA PRO A 156 5.53 -2.45 -16.73
C PRO A 156 6.10 -1.32 -15.86
N ILE A 157 6.07 -1.52 -14.54
CA ILE A 157 6.81 -0.70 -13.57
C ILE A 157 7.76 -1.57 -12.74
N THR A 158 8.84 -0.97 -12.28
CA THR A 158 9.86 -1.63 -11.45
C THR A 158 9.84 -1.10 -10.02
N ILE A 159 9.94 -2.01 -9.06
CA ILE A 159 9.98 -1.77 -7.62
C ILE A 159 11.38 -2.13 -7.12
N GLY A 160 11.98 -1.27 -6.30
CA GLY A 160 13.26 -1.54 -5.65
C GLY A 160 13.83 -0.33 -4.94
N ARG A 161 15.03 -0.48 -4.37
CA ARG A 161 15.73 0.57 -3.62
C ARG A 161 16.37 1.62 -4.53
N SER A 162 16.66 1.24 -5.78
CA SER A 162 17.36 2.10 -6.74
C SER A 162 16.54 3.33 -7.13
N SER A 163 17.21 4.45 -7.34
CA SER A 163 16.61 5.65 -7.96
C SER A 163 16.15 5.42 -9.40
N LYS A 164 16.63 4.35 -10.05
CA LYS A 164 16.20 3.93 -11.39
C LYS A 164 14.87 3.14 -11.41
N CYS A 165 14.31 2.82 -10.24
CA CYS A 165 13.03 2.10 -10.16
C CYS A 165 11.84 3.07 -10.19
N HIS A 166 10.81 2.70 -10.97
CA HIS A 166 9.56 3.48 -11.12
C HIS A 166 8.88 3.73 -9.77
N PHE A 167 8.91 2.74 -8.88
CA PHE A 167 8.51 2.85 -7.47
C PHE A 167 9.72 2.55 -6.58
N ARG A 168 10.40 3.63 -6.16
CA ARG A 168 11.51 3.54 -5.21
C ARG A 168 10.97 3.28 -3.81
N LEU A 169 11.43 2.22 -3.17
CA LEU A 169 11.06 1.87 -1.79
C LEU A 169 12.32 1.73 -0.94
N GLU A 170 12.51 2.68 -0.02
CA GLU A 170 13.66 2.73 0.89
C GLU A 170 13.43 1.80 2.07
N HIS A 171 13.89 0.55 1.94
CA HIS A 171 13.77 -0.46 2.99
C HIS A 171 14.99 -1.40 2.99
N PRO A 172 15.56 -1.77 4.16
CA PRO A 172 16.76 -2.62 4.22
C PRO A 172 16.62 -3.97 3.50
N SER A 173 15.45 -4.60 3.61
CA SER A 173 15.12 -5.89 3.00
C SER A 173 14.95 -5.86 1.47
N ILE A 174 15.01 -4.68 0.84
CA ILE A 174 14.69 -4.48 -0.57
C ILE A 174 15.95 -4.25 -1.40
N MET A 175 16.02 -4.95 -2.53
CA MET A 175 17.14 -4.90 -3.46
C MET A 175 17.00 -3.73 -4.44
N GLU A 176 18.10 -3.35 -5.10
CA GLU A 176 18.13 -2.24 -6.08
C GLU A 176 17.03 -2.37 -7.13
N HIS A 177 16.90 -3.56 -7.71
CA HIS A 177 15.78 -4.01 -8.53
C HIS A 177 15.22 -5.26 -7.84
N HIS A 178 13.97 -5.21 -7.38
CA HIS A 178 13.41 -6.24 -6.51
C HIS A 178 12.22 -6.95 -7.16
N ALA A 179 11.27 -6.19 -7.71
CA ALA A 179 10.14 -6.74 -8.45
C ALA A 179 9.82 -5.91 -9.70
N GLN A 180 9.15 -6.52 -10.66
CA GLN A 180 8.49 -5.83 -11.76
C GLN A 180 7.02 -6.22 -11.79
N ILE A 181 6.14 -5.23 -11.90
CA ILE A 181 4.72 -5.47 -12.13
C ILE A 181 4.43 -5.16 -13.60
N PHE A 182 3.66 -6.02 -14.24
CA PHE A 182 3.26 -5.88 -15.63
C PHE A 182 1.84 -6.38 -15.85
N PHE A 183 1.26 -6.06 -17.01
CA PHE A 183 -0.07 -6.56 -17.40
C PHE A 183 0.08 -7.42 -18.66
N SER A 184 -0.49 -8.61 -18.63
CA SER A 184 -0.46 -9.56 -19.76
C SER A 184 -1.55 -10.61 -19.57
N GLN A 185 -2.05 -11.18 -20.68
CA GLN A 185 -3.17 -12.14 -20.65
C GLN A 185 -4.41 -11.60 -19.89
N ASN A 186 -4.70 -10.31 -20.07
CA ASN A 186 -5.79 -9.58 -19.42
C ASN A 186 -5.78 -9.57 -17.88
N GLN A 187 -4.62 -9.78 -17.25
CA GLN A 187 -4.45 -9.74 -15.79
C GLN A 187 -3.11 -9.09 -15.39
N TYR A 188 -3.00 -8.69 -14.12
CA TYR A 188 -1.75 -8.19 -13.56
C TYR A 188 -0.85 -9.36 -13.16
N TRP A 189 0.44 -9.17 -13.34
CA TRP A 189 1.49 -10.12 -12.99
C TRP A 189 2.59 -9.43 -12.20
N ILE A 190 3.25 -10.18 -11.33
CA ILE A 190 4.51 -9.78 -10.70
C ILE A 190 5.64 -10.73 -11.17
N LYS A 191 6.82 -10.16 -11.40
CA LYS A 191 8.07 -10.85 -11.76
C LYS A 191 9.13 -10.59 -10.69
N ASP A 192 9.79 -11.64 -10.22
CA ASP A 192 10.93 -11.54 -9.31
C ASP A 192 12.18 -11.06 -10.09
N LEU A 193 12.79 -9.97 -9.63
CA LEU A 193 14.05 -9.45 -10.19
C LEU A 193 15.25 -9.73 -9.27
N THR A 194 15.04 -10.31 -8.09
CA THR A 194 16.11 -10.60 -7.12
C THR A 194 16.97 -11.79 -7.51
N GLY A 195 16.43 -12.72 -8.31
CA GLY A 195 17.05 -14.01 -8.63
C GLY A 195 17.18 -14.95 -7.43
N LYS A 196 16.50 -14.66 -6.31
CA LYS A 196 16.60 -15.41 -5.04
C LYS A 196 15.28 -16.01 -4.57
N GLY A 197 14.16 -15.76 -5.24
CA GLY A 197 12.84 -16.24 -4.80
C GLY A 197 12.36 -15.54 -3.52
N SER A 198 12.75 -14.28 -3.31
CA SER A 198 12.36 -13.54 -2.09
C SER A 198 10.94 -12.99 -2.14
N LEU A 199 10.29 -13.03 -3.30
CA LEU A 199 8.88 -12.63 -3.43
C LEU A 199 7.97 -13.78 -3.01
N LEU A 200 7.00 -13.49 -2.15
CA LEU A 200 5.96 -14.45 -1.77
C LEU A 200 4.58 -13.86 -2.07
N ILE A 201 3.65 -14.72 -2.51
CA ILE A 201 2.22 -14.42 -2.60
C ILE A 201 1.49 -15.34 -1.62
N ASN A 202 0.68 -14.76 -0.73
CA ASN A 202 -0.06 -15.50 0.29
C ASN A 202 0.85 -16.45 1.10
N ARG A 203 2.04 -15.96 1.47
CA ARG A 203 3.13 -16.68 2.16
C ARG A 203 3.81 -17.82 1.36
N ASN A 204 3.42 -18.06 0.11
CA ASN A 204 4.08 -19.05 -0.76
C ASN A 204 5.10 -18.34 -1.67
N PRO A 205 6.35 -18.83 -1.79
CA PRO A 205 7.32 -18.24 -2.70
C PRO A 205 6.84 -18.39 -4.15
N ILE A 206 6.97 -17.32 -4.93
CA ILE A 206 6.73 -17.41 -6.37
C ILE A 206 7.98 -17.95 -7.09
N ASN A 207 7.78 -18.49 -8.28
CA ASN A 207 8.88 -18.74 -9.23
C ASN A 207 9.31 -17.39 -9.86
N LEU A 208 9.77 -17.40 -11.10
CA LEU A 208 10.18 -16.17 -11.79
C LEU A 208 9.04 -15.14 -11.92
N GLN A 209 7.79 -15.59 -12.07
CA GLN A 209 6.61 -14.74 -12.27
C GLN A 209 5.34 -15.40 -11.70
N SER A 210 4.34 -14.61 -11.34
CA SER A 210 3.01 -15.09 -10.94
C SER A 210 1.92 -14.08 -11.34
N PRO A 211 0.71 -14.51 -11.74
CA PRO A 211 -0.44 -13.62 -11.84
C PRO A 211 -0.85 -13.14 -10.43
N LEU A 212 -1.52 -12.00 -10.36
CA LEU A 212 -2.07 -11.40 -9.14
C LEU A 212 -3.59 -11.53 -9.12
N LYS A 213 -4.13 -12.12 -8.05
CA LYS A 213 -5.55 -12.31 -7.79
C LYS A 213 -6.05 -11.36 -6.70
N LEU A 214 -7.35 -11.07 -6.74
CA LEU A 214 -8.00 -10.23 -5.74
C LEU A 214 -7.76 -10.78 -4.32
N HIS A 215 -7.28 -9.92 -3.43
CA HIS A 215 -6.82 -10.19 -2.05
C HIS A 215 -5.45 -10.88 -1.90
N ASP A 216 -4.66 -11.06 -2.97
CA ASP A 216 -3.30 -11.60 -2.83
C ASP A 216 -2.40 -10.69 -1.99
N ASP A 217 -1.81 -11.24 -0.93
CA ASP A 217 -0.81 -10.58 -0.08
C ASP A 217 0.60 -10.86 -0.62
N ILE A 218 1.19 -9.83 -1.24
CA ILE A 218 2.51 -9.86 -1.86
C ILE A 218 3.57 -9.39 -0.84
N SER A 219 4.37 -10.32 -0.33
CA SER A 219 5.54 -10.00 0.48
C SER A 219 6.75 -9.71 -0.42
N LEU A 220 7.38 -8.54 -0.23
CA LEU A 220 8.64 -8.17 -0.88
C LEU A 220 9.87 -8.59 -0.05
N GLY A 221 9.86 -9.82 0.48
CA GLY A 221 10.96 -10.39 1.26
C GLY A 221 10.62 -10.75 2.71
N PRO A 222 11.44 -11.59 3.38
CA PRO A 222 11.14 -12.16 4.70
C PRO A 222 10.90 -11.13 5.82
N GLN A 223 11.47 -9.94 5.67
CA GLN A 223 11.27 -8.78 6.54
C GLN A 223 10.95 -7.54 5.69
N GLY A 224 10.33 -7.73 4.52
CA GLY A 224 9.95 -6.66 3.59
C GLY A 224 8.51 -6.20 3.82
N PRO A 225 8.11 -5.07 3.21
CA PRO A 225 6.70 -4.67 3.19
C PRO A 225 5.83 -5.71 2.49
N ILE A 226 4.59 -5.83 2.97
CA ILE A 226 3.55 -6.67 2.38
C ILE A 226 2.53 -5.75 1.69
N PHE A 227 2.14 -6.08 0.46
CA PHE A 227 1.14 -5.35 -0.30
C PHE A 227 -0.03 -6.25 -0.67
N ARG A 228 -1.25 -5.88 -0.29
CA ARG A 228 -2.47 -6.56 -0.76
C ARG A 228 -2.88 -6.03 -2.12
N PHE A 229 -3.09 -6.93 -3.08
CA PHE A 229 -3.73 -6.60 -4.34
C PHE A 229 -5.25 -6.54 -4.17
N ILE A 230 -5.83 -5.34 -4.23
CA ILE A 230 -7.28 -5.11 -4.08
C ILE A 230 -8.01 -5.04 -5.43
N GLY A 231 -7.42 -5.64 -6.47
CA GLY A 231 -7.97 -5.67 -7.83
C GLY A 231 -7.59 -4.44 -8.65
N GLU A 232 -7.82 -4.53 -9.97
CA GLU A 232 -7.78 -3.40 -10.91
C GLU A 232 -6.50 -2.54 -10.84
N GLY A 233 -5.36 -3.17 -10.57
CA GLY A 233 -4.06 -2.50 -10.52
C GLY A 233 -3.74 -1.80 -9.20
N ARG A 234 -4.47 -2.09 -8.12
CA ARG A 234 -4.28 -1.40 -6.84
C ARG A 234 -3.57 -2.29 -5.82
N LEU A 235 -2.47 -1.76 -5.27
CA LEU A 235 -1.69 -2.35 -4.20
C LEU A 235 -1.70 -1.44 -2.98
N VAL A 236 -2.07 -1.98 -1.83
CA VAL A 236 -2.08 -1.27 -0.54
C VAL A 236 -1.20 -1.99 0.46
N GLU A 237 -0.37 -1.25 1.20
CA GLU A 237 0.43 -1.82 2.29
C GLU A 237 -0.48 -2.51 3.33
N VAL A 238 -0.16 -3.76 3.64
CA VAL A 238 -0.70 -4.46 4.81
C VAL A 238 0.24 -4.18 5.97
N SER A 239 -0.16 -3.24 6.83
CA SER A 239 0.46 -3.10 8.13
C SER A 239 0.08 -4.31 8.98
N GLU A 240 0.95 -5.33 9.05
CA GLU A 240 0.82 -6.33 10.12
C GLU A 240 0.85 -5.59 11.47
N PRO A 241 -0.02 -5.95 12.44
CA PRO A 241 0.09 -5.41 13.77
C PRO A 241 1.44 -5.85 14.33
N ARG A 242 2.37 -4.89 14.48
CA ARG A 242 3.62 -5.15 15.18
C ARG A 242 3.25 -5.63 16.57
N PHE A 243 3.56 -6.88 16.86
CA PHE A 243 3.77 -7.30 18.24
C PHE A 243 4.97 -6.48 18.71
N GLU A 244 4.69 -5.42 19.47
CA GLU A 244 5.73 -4.77 20.26
C GLU A 244 6.28 -5.85 21.18
N GLU A 245 7.55 -6.24 20.98
CA GLU A 245 8.27 -6.97 22.01
C GLU A 245 8.14 -6.16 23.30
N PRO A 246 7.69 -6.75 24.42
CA PRO A 246 7.41 -6.01 25.63
C PRO A 246 8.67 -5.23 26.02
N SER A 247 8.55 -3.89 26.00
CA SER A 247 9.67 -3.00 26.28
C SER A 247 10.33 -3.42 27.60
N PRO A 248 11.66 -3.61 27.65
CA PRO A 248 12.33 -4.09 28.85
C PRO A 248 11.96 -3.20 30.03
N PRO A 249 11.64 -3.78 31.20
CA PRO A 249 11.11 -3.01 32.33
C PRO A 249 12.07 -1.88 32.70
N PRO A 250 11.56 -0.67 33.02
CA PRO A 250 12.41 0.47 33.27
C PRO A 250 13.36 0.18 34.42
N LEU A 251 14.66 0.34 34.16
CA LEU A 251 15.72 0.16 35.16
C LEU A 251 15.40 0.99 36.40
N SER A 252 15.20 0.29 37.53
CA SER A 252 14.93 0.91 38.83
C SER A 252 16.00 1.94 39.14
N LYS A 253 15.58 3.18 39.42
CA LYS A 253 16.49 4.26 39.84
C LYS A 253 17.32 3.76 41.03
N LYS A 254 18.64 3.67 40.87
CA LYS A 254 19.54 3.46 42.02
C LYS A 254 19.30 4.57 43.03
N GLU A 255 18.90 4.17 44.24
CA GLU A 255 18.85 5.09 45.38
C GLU A 255 20.24 5.67 45.60
N ARG A 256 20.29 6.99 45.72
CA ARG A 256 21.54 7.72 45.92
C ARG A 256 21.83 7.73 47.41
N ILE A 257 22.76 6.89 47.85
CA ILE A 257 23.25 6.84 49.23
C ILE A 257 23.82 8.24 49.57
N PRO A 258 23.41 8.87 50.70
CA PRO A 258 24.02 10.12 51.15
C PRO A 258 25.39 9.88 51.79
N GLU A 259 26.36 10.75 51.51
CA GLU A 259 27.65 10.77 52.18
C GLU A 259 27.53 11.40 53.59
N PRO A 260 28.29 10.93 54.60
CA PRO A 260 28.24 11.48 55.96
C PRO A 260 29.09 12.76 56.13
N ASP A 261 28.61 13.66 56.98
CA ASP A 261 29.18 14.99 57.24
C ASP A 261 30.61 14.99 57.85
N ALA A 262 31.39 16.05 57.55
CA ALA A 262 32.64 16.36 58.24
C ALA A 262 32.86 17.89 58.44
N GLU A 263 32.60 18.33 59.67
CA GLU A 263 33.25 19.41 60.45
C GLU A 263 33.63 20.78 59.84
N VAL A 264 32.80 21.78 60.20
CA VAL A 264 33.16 22.98 60.99
C VAL A 264 34.56 23.63 60.79
N LYS A 265 34.56 24.90 60.32
CA LYS A 265 35.28 26.02 60.98
C LYS A 265 34.84 27.41 60.52
N SER A 266 34.42 28.23 61.48
CA SER A 266 34.41 29.71 61.49
C SER A 266 35.49 30.16 62.49
N PRO A 267 35.88 31.46 62.65
CA PRO A 267 35.26 32.70 62.17
C PRO A 267 36.28 33.65 61.47
N GLU A 268 36.16 34.99 61.32
CA GLU A 268 35.22 36.00 61.87
C GLU A 268 34.94 37.18 60.90
N ARG A 269 34.60 38.36 61.44
CA ARG A 269 33.92 39.49 60.80
C ARG A 269 34.90 40.54 60.22
N ARG A 270 34.35 41.42 59.37
CA ARG A 270 34.81 42.82 59.28
C ARG A 270 33.75 43.75 59.84
N SER A 271 34.13 44.55 60.83
CA SER A 271 33.30 45.57 61.48
C SER A 271 33.32 46.89 60.70
N SER A 272 32.37 47.78 60.98
CA SER A 272 32.28 49.10 60.34
C SER A 272 31.76 50.17 61.30
N LEU A 273 32.60 51.20 61.55
CA LEU A 273 32.28 52.54 62.08
C LEU A 273 31.81 52.58 63.58
N PHE A 274 32.01 53.64 64.39
CA PHE A 274 32.05 55.09 64.12
C PHE A 274 32.96 55.92 65.06
N LYS A 275 33.09 57.23 64.74
CA LYS A 275 33.95 58.30 65.30
C LYS A 275 33.72 58.75 66.77
N LYS A 276 34.78 59.29 67.40
CA LYS A 276 34.95 60.61 68.11
C LYS A 276 36.30 60.56 68.91
N ILE A 277 37.10 61.60 69.18
CA ILE A 277 36.97 63.08 69.30
C ILE A 277 38.22 63.79 68.68
N PHE A 278 38.14 65.11 68.44
CA PHE A 278 39.24 66.08 68.20
C PHE A 278 40.50 65.83 69.07
N ARG A 279 41.73 66.19 68.64
CA ARG A 279 42.16 67.49 68.09
C ARG A 279 43.42 67.35 67.22
#